data_AF-A0A5J4QZI2-F1
#
_entry.id   AF-A0A5J4QZI2-F1
#
_cell.length_a   1.000
_cell.length_b   1.000
_cell.length_c   1.000
_cell.angle_alpha   90.00
_cell.angle_beta   90.00
_cell.angle_gamma   90.00
#
_symmetry.space_group_name_H-M   'P 1'
#
loop_
_entity.id
_entity.type
_entity.pdbx_description
1 polymer ?
#
loop_
_entity_poly.entity_id
_entity_poly.type
_entity_poly.pdbx_seq_one_letter_code
_entity_poly.pdbx_strand_id
1 'polypeptide(L)' 'MTKSKIPVALGTESVKKLLIQYAFPAIIAMTATSLYSMVDSIFIGRGVGVWAISGLALTFPLMNLAAAFG' A
#
# COMPACT_ATOMS: atom_id res chain seq x y z
N MET A 1 8.10 11.41 27.63
CA MET A 1 7.75 11.42 26.18
C MET A 1 7.51 9.96 25.83
N THR A 2 6.33 9.45 25.47
CA THR A 2 5.41 9.89 24.39
C THR A 2 4.05 9.25 24.68
N LYS A 3 2.98 10.03 24.90
CA LYS A 3 1.63 9.51 25.18
C LYS A 3 0.98 9.05 23.88
N SER A 4 0.82 7.74 23.69
CA SER A 4 -0.10 7.16 22.72
C SER A 4 -1.54 7.54 23.10
N LYS A 5 -2.13 8.51 22.39
CA LYS A 5 -3.54 8.95 22.54
C LYS A 5 -4.32 8.61 21.26
N ILE A 6 -4.39 7.34 20.87
CA ILE A 6 -4.92 6.98 19.53
C ILE A 6 -6.45 6.81 19.49
N PRO A 7 -7.18 6.37 20.54
CA PRO A 7 -8.64 6.24 20.41
C PRO A 7 -9.43 7.55 20.59
N VAL A 8 -8.94 8.48 21.42
CA VAL A 8 -9.72 9.67 21.85
C VAL A 8 -9.54 10.86 20.91
N ALA A 9 -8.42 10.94 20.19
CA ALA A 9 -8.10 12.06 19.30
C ALA A 9 -8.99 12.12 18.04
N LEU A 10 -9.41 10.96 17.51
CA LEU A 10 -10.26 10.86 16.32
C LEU A 10 -11.64 11.51 16.48
N GLY A 11 -12.18 11.55 17.71
CA GLY A 11 -13.49 12.15 18.02
C GLY A 11 -13.43 13.54 18.66
N THR A 12 -12.24 14.05 19.00
CA THR A 12 -12.07 15.32 19.75
C THR A 12 -11.27 16.39 19.03
N GLU A 13 -10.43 16.03 18.06
CA GLU A 13 -9.67 17.00 17.28
C GLU A 13 -10.39 17.37 15.97
N SER A 14 -10.03 18.52 15.41
CA SER A 14 -10.62 19.00 14.15
C SER A 14 -10.27 18.06 12.99
N VAL A 15 -11.28 17.73 12.19
CA VAL A 15 -11.17 16.81 11.03
C VAL A 15 -9.99 17.19 10.13
N LYS A 16 -9.75 18.49 9.90
CA LYS A 16 -8.65 18.99 9.06
C LYS A 16 -7.26 18.58 9.59
N LYS A 17 -7.05 18.60 10.91
CA LYS A 17 -5.76 18.25 11.53
C LYS A 17 -5.51 16.74 11.45
N LEU A 18 -6.54 15.95 11.72
CA LEU A 18 -6.51 14.49 11.57
C LEU A 18 -6.27 14.08 10.11
N LEU A 19 -6.96 14.73 9.17
CA LEU A 19 -6.79 14.48 7.73
C LEU A 19 -5.33 14.69 7.32
N ILE A 20 -4.71 15.81 7.68
CA ILE A 20 -3.31 16.08 7.30
C ILE A 20 -2.36 15.09 8.00
N GLN A 21 -2.60 14.79 9.28
CA GLN A 21 -1.77 13.89 10.07
C GLN A 21 -1.72 12.46 9.52
N TYR A 22 -2.84 11.95 9.01
CA TYR A 22 -2.92 10.59 8.44
C TYR A 22 -2.74 10.55 6.92
N ALA A 23 -3.21 11.56 6.19
CA ALA A 23 -3.10 11.59 4.74
C ALA A 23 -1.65 11.72 4.27
N PHE A 24 -0.83 12.54 4.92
CA PHE A 24 0.57 12.70 4.51
C PHE A 24 1.36 11.37 4.57
N PRO A 25 1.38 10.63 5.69
CA PRO A 25 2.04 9.32 5.72
C PRO A 25 1.35 8.30 4.81
N ALA A 26 0.02 8.32 4.67
CA ALA A 26 -0.69 7.43 3.76
C ALA A 26 -0.32 7.67 2.29
N ILE A 27 -0.23 8.92 1.85
CA ILE A 27 0.18 9.29 0.50
C ILE A 27 1.59 8.77 0.22
N ILE A 28 2.54 9.01 1.13
CA ILE A 28 3.90 8.50 0.98
C ILE A 28 3.91 6.97 0.88
N ALA A 29 3.18 6.29 1.75
CA ALA A 29 3.08 4.83 1.74
C ALA A 29 2.50 4.32 0.41
N MET A 30 1.42 4.94 -0.08
CA MET A 30 0.81 4.58 -1.36
C MET A 30 1.72 4.84 -2.55
N THR A 31 2.46 5.96 -2.55
CA THR A 31 3.45 6.28 -3.59
C THR A 31 4.63 5.30 -3.56
N ALA A 32 5.12 4.94 -2.38
CA ALA A 32 6.18 3.94 -2.25
C ALA A 32 5.73 2.55 -2.73
N THR A 33 4.51 2.14 -2.36
CA THR A 33 3.90 0.90 -2.84
C THR A 33 3.76 0.88 -4.36
N SER A 34 3.26 1.94 -4.99
CA SER A 34 3.09 1.96 -6.44
C SER A 34 4.44 1.93 -7.17
N LEU A 35 5.44 2.64 -6.65
CA LEU A 35 6.80 2.62 -7.20
C LEU A 35 7.44 1.23 -7.06
N TYR A 36 7.26 0.57 -5.92
CA TYR A 36 7.70 -0.81 -5.73
C TYR A 36 7.09 -1.74 -6.77
N SER A 37 5.76 -1.70 -6.96
CA SER A 37 5.09 -2.55 -7.95
C SER A 37 5.53 -2.27 -9.39
N MET A 38 5.83 -1.00 -9.74
CA MET A 38 6.36 -0.64 -11.06
C MET A 38 7.77 -1.18 -11.26
N VAL A 39 8.65 -1.01 -10.28
CA VAL A 39 10.03 -1.50 -10.34
C VAL A 39 10.03 -3.03 -10.39
N ASP A 40 9.28 -3.69 -9.52
CA ASP A 40 9.13 -5.15 -9.49
C ASP A 40 8.70 -5.68 -10.87
N SER A 41 7.67 -5.07 -11.48
CA SER A 41 7.19 -5.45 -12.80
C SER A 41 8.25 -5.26 -13.90
N ILE A 42 9.06 -4.19 -13.85
CA ILE A 42 10.17 -3.97 -14.80
C ILE A 42 11.27 -5.02 -14.62
N PHE A 43 11.65 -5.33 -13.39
CA PHE A 43 12.67 -6.32 -13.10
C PHE A 43 12.22 -7.74 -13.50
N ILE A 44 10.97 -8.11 -13.20
CA ILE A 44 10.37 -9.37 -13.65
C ILE A 44 10.34 -9.42 -15.19
N GLY A 45 9.88 -8.35 -15.83
CA GLY A 45 9.79 -8.26 -17.28
C GLY A 45 11.14 -8.35 -18.00
N ARG A 46 12.20 -7.75 -17.45
CA ARG A 46 13.54 -7.78 -18.05
C ARG A 46 14.35 -9.02 -17.64
N GLY A 47 14.14 -9.54 -16.44
CA GLY A 47 14.90 -10.66 -15.88
C GLY A 47 14.37 -12.03 -16.27
N VAL A 48 13.04 -12.20 -16.31
CA VAL A 48 12.39 -13.49 -16.59
C VAL A 48 11.60 -13.46 -17.91
N GLY A 49 11.19 -12.27 -18.36
CA GLY A 49 10.52 -12.09 -19.64
C GLY A 49 8.99 -12.11 -19.55
N VAL A 50 8.36 -12.10 -20.72
CA VAL A 50 6.90 -11.92 -20.88
C VAL A 50 6.10 -13.02 -20.18
N TRP A 51 6.60 -14.26 -20.15
CA TRP A 51 5.92 -15.38 -19.49
C TRP A 51 5.73 -15.17 -17.98
N ALA A 52 6.66 -14.46 -17.33
CA ALA A 52 6.54 -14.17 -15.91
C ALA A 52 5.49 -13.08 -15.63
N ILE A 53 5.38 -12.06 -16.48
CA ILE A 53 4.33 -11.04 -16.35
C ILE A 53 2.94 -11.68 -16.60
N SER A 54 2.83 -12.60 -17.55
CA SER A 54 1.60 -13.37 -17.76
C SER A 54 1.26 -14.26 -16.55
N GLY A 55 2.26 -14.90 -15.93
CA GLY A 55 2.07 -15.66 -14.68
C GLY A 55 1.64 -14.77 -13.51
N LEU A 56 2.19 -13.55 -13.40
CA LEU A 56 1.78 -12.55 -12.42
C LEU A 56 0.31 -12.14 -12.64
N ALA A 57 -0.09 -11.91 -13.90
CA ALA A 57 -1.48 -11.62 -14.26
C ALA A 57 -2.46 -12.70 -13.79
N LEU A 58 -2.08 -13.98 -13.93
CA LEU A 58 -2.89 -15.12 -13.49
C LEU A 58 -2.93 -15.30 -11.97
N THR A 59 -1.91 -14.86 -11.26
CA THR A 59 -1.82 -15.00 -9.79
C THR A 59 -2.44 -13.83 -9.04
N PHE A 60 -2.62 -12.65 -9.65
CA PHE A 60 -3.29 -11.51 -9.03
C PHE A 60 -4.66 -11.84 -8.39
N PRO A 61 -5.59 -12.58 -9.04
CA PRO A 61 -6.85 -12.97 -8.40
C PRO A 61 -6.66 -13.80 -7.13
N LEU A 62 -5.66 -14.67 -7.10
CA LEU A 62 -5.33 -15.49 -5.93
C LEU A 62 -4.75 -14.65 -4.79
N MET A 63 -3.91 -13.66 -5.11
CA MET A 63 -3.38 -12.72 -4.12
C MET A 63 -4.49 -11.87 -3.51
N ASN A 64 -5.45 -11.40 -4.31
CA ASN A 64 -6.61 -10.65 -3.81
C ASN A 64 -7.48 -11.51 -2.88
N LEU A 65 -7.70 -12.78 -3.22
CA LEU A 65 -8.41 -13.72 -2.35
C LEU A 65 -7.65 -13.94 -1.04
N ALA A 66 -6.33 -14.16 -1.11
CA ALA A 66 -5.51 -14.33 0.09
C ALA A 66 -5.55 -13.10 1.01
N ALA A 67 -5.50 -11.88 0.45
CA ALA A 67 -5.60 -10.65 1.22
C ALA A 67 -7.01 -10.38 1.79
N ALA A 68 -8.05 -10.93 1.17
CA ALA A 68 -9.43 -10.78 1.65
C ALA A 68 -9.78 -11.76 2.78
N PHE A 69 -9.16 -12.95 2.79
CA PHE A 69 -9.36 -13.95 3.84
C PHE A 69 -8.29 -13.93 4.93
N GLY A 70 -7.16 -13.24 4.69
CA GLY A 70 -6.04 -13.06 5.63
C GLY A 70 -6.20 -11.88 6.57
#